data_AF-A0A7S1MIA1-F1
#
_entry.id   AF-A0A7S1MIA1-F1
#
_cell.length_a   1.000
_cell.length_b   1.000
_cell.length_c   1.000
_cell.angle_alpha   90.00
_cell.angle_beta   90.00
_cell.angle_gamma   90.00
#
_symmetry.space_group_name_H-M   'P 1'
#
loop_
_entity.id
_entity.type
_entity.pdbx_description
1 polymer ?
#
loop_
_entity_poly.entity_id
_entity_poly.type
_entity_poly.pdbx_seq_one_letter_code
_entity_poly.pdbx_strand_id
1 'polypeptide(L)'
;RAVWVLDEMSMLDVKLAKQFFNDMEHVATQEGARDDHCLHVVLCGDFDQIPPVGSKMIIDPSIGNAAQTGPASASKKRFDLLESMWAAPRFRLQQHPRGRCHPDHQAALQEYLEEPQKLYEHFRDAGSEDSRVKPLAQSDFENDPRFLLCPVVVKTNQQRNVYNKSRARCYAWTVKRPLFRWWCEVPGLASMGDAKFMKSFQNSFPALQNGFVRGAPCILTSNLCPALGLSNGSVGNFVALVFDVDHEKDCLDFMREHEARAAGTDEVIDVTLPYPPIAAVIRVGDTDVMVPSGKIELKTTTKHGQESNTSVLYRDVQVTLGFACTFFRVQGQGHPLIIVDRLTHGSIVQAPRFSEYYVVQSRVAQADHLRVVGPTFDETKSGAKKTTAFVRPDFVQYYAEGKSLEELRAKRRDDEVTAAKEKAAEKLAPKAGKKGPKQPPQPPPAQAQKK
;
A
#
# COMPACT_ATOMS: atom_id res chain seq x y z
N ARG A 1 18.28 -30.05 -22.79
CA ARG A 1 18.33 -29.88 -21.31
C ARG A 1 17.50 -28.66 -20.96
N ALA A 2 16.41 -28.85 -20.21
CA ALA A 2 15.62 -27.72 -19.73
C ALA A 2 16.29 -27.13 -18.49
N VAL A 3 16.42 -25.81 -18.44
CA VAL A 3 16.88 -25.08 -17.26
C VAL A 3 15.72 -24.22 -16.78
N TRP A 4 15.34 -24.39 -15.52
CA TRP A 4 14.31 -23.59 -14.87
C TRP A 4 15.00 -22.62 -13.92
N VAL A 5 14.70 -21.34 -14.07
CA VAL A 5 15.21 -20.30 -13.17
C VAL A 5 14.05 -19.77 -12.35
N LEU A 6 14.15 -19.89 -11.03
CA LEU A 6 13.19 -19.32 -10.10
C LEU A 6 13.83 -18.12 -9.41
N ASP A 7 13.35 -16.94 -9.74
CA ASP A 7 13.78 -15.69 -9.11
C ASP A 7 12.92 -15.36 -7.88
N GLU A 8 13.45 -14.52 -6.99
CA GLU A 8 12.83 -14.07 -5.74
C GLU A 8 12.26 -15.22 -4.87
N MET A 9 13.00 -16.33 -4.78
CA MET A 9 12.61 -17.52 -4.03
C MET A 9 12.30 -17.23 -2.54
N SER A 10 12.84 -16.15 -1.98
CA SER A 10 12.54 -15.73 -0.60
C SER A 10 11.07 -15.36 -0.37
N MET A 11 10.34 -15.02 -1.43
CA MET A 11 8.89 -14.75 -1.38
C MET A 11 8.03 -16.00 -1.55
N LEU A 12 8.64 -17.14 -1.86
CA LEU A 12 7.93 -18.39 -2.06
C LEU A 12 7.57 -18.99 -0.69
N ASP A 13 6.29 -19.27 -0.48
CA ASP A 13 5.88 -20.00 0.73
C ASP A 13 6.16 -21.50 0.60
N VAL A 14 6.24 -22.19 1.73
CA VAL A 14 6.53 -23.63 1.81
C VAL A 14 5.54 -24.47 1.01
N LYS A 15 4.26 -24.09 0.99
CA LYS A 15 3.22 -24.86 0.30
C LYS A 15 3.37 -24.75 -1.21
N LEU A 16 3.60 -23.55 -1.72
CA LEU A 16 3.79 -23.28 -3.14
C LEU A 16 5.11 -23.87 -3.64
N ALA A 17 6.19 -23.76 -2.85
CA ALA A 17 7.45 -24.43 -3.12
C ALA A 17 7.24 -25.94 -3.27
N LYS A 18 6.58 -26.55 -2.29
CA LYS A 18 6.25 -27.97 -2.31
C LYS A 18 5.43 -28.35 -3.54
N GLN A 19 4.41 -27.58 -3.89
CA GLN A 19 3.57 -27.86 -5.06
C GLN A 19 4.41 -27.82 -6.34
N PHE A 20 5.17 -26.75 -6.53
CA PHE A 20 6.07 -26.57 -7.67
C PHE A 20 7.02 -27.76 -7.85
N PHE A 21 7.68 -28.19 -6.77
CA PHE A 21 8.62 -29.30 -6.85
C PHE A 21 7.95 -30.66 -7.12
N ASN A 22 6.77 -30.92 -6.54
CA ASN A 22 6.02 -32.14 -6.85
C ASN A 22 5.61 -32.16 -8.33
N ASP A 23 5.20 -31.02 -8.87
CA ASP A 23 4.81 -30.90 -10.27
C ASP A 23 6.02 -31.13 -11.19
N MET A 24 7.21 -30.65 -10.80
CA MET A 24 8.46 -30.94 -11.52
C MET A 24 8.85 -32.42 -11.49
N GLU A 25 8.78 -33.07 -10.33
CA GLU A 25 9.07 -34.51 -10.19
C GLU A 25 8.07 -35.34 -11.00
N HIS A 26 6.80 -34.94 -11.00
CA HIS A 26 5.75 -35.58 -11.78
C HIS A 26 6.02 -35.48 -13.29
N VAL A 27 6.36 -34.29 -13.79
CA VAL A 27 6.71 -34.06 -15.20
C VAL A 27 7.94 -34.90 -15.58
N ALA A 28 8.99 -34.89 -14.76
CA ALA A 28 10.19 -35.69 -15.00
C ALA A 28 9.88 -37.20 -15.08
N THR A 29 8.99 -37.69 -14.21
CA THR A 29 8.58 -39.10 -14.19
C THR A 29 7.70 -39.47 -15.39
N GLN A 30 6.77 -38.58 -15.79
CA GLN A 30 5.85 -38.83 -16.91
C GLN A 30 6.53 -38.80 -18.28
N GLU A 31 7.54 -37.94 -18.47
CA GLU A 31 8.30 -37.90 -19.72
C GLU A 31 9.27 -39.07 -19.89
N GLY A 32 9.26 -40.03 -18.95
CA GLY A 32 10.16 -41.19 -18.98
C GLY A 32 11.61 -40.75 -18.97
N ALA A 33 11.94 -39.74 -18.14
CA ALA A 33 13.27 -39.16 -18.05
C ALA A 33 14.30 -40.28 -17.84
N ARG A 34 14.91 -40.68 -18.95
CA ARG A 34 16.17 -41.41 -18.97
C ARG A 34 17.19 -40.54 -18.23
N ASP A 35 18.20 -41.15 -17.61
CA ASP A 35 19.21 -40.50 -16.75
C ASP A 35 19.92 -39.28 -17.39
N ASP A 36 19.76 -39.06 -18.70
CA ASP A 36 20.25 -37.97 -19.54
C ASP A 36 19.31 -36.74 -19.67
N HIS A 37 18.08 -36.81 -19.15
CA HIS A 37 17.09 -35.72 -19.14
C HIS A 37 16.94 -35.04 -17.76
N CYS A 38 18.05 -34.77 -17.08
CA CYS A 38 18.01 -34.04 -15.81
C CYS A 38 17.46 -32.62 -15.99
N LEU A 39 16.45 -32.29 -15.20
CA LEU A 39 15.91 -30.94 -15.04
C LEU A 39 16.87 -30.14 -14.16
N HIS A 40 17.48 -29.09 -14.71
CA HIS A 40 18.34 -28.21 -13.92
C HIS A 40 17.52 -27.06 -13.36
N VAL A 41 17.61 -26.85 -12.05
CA VAL A 41 16.90 -25.76 -11.36
C VAL A 41 17.93 -24.79 -10.81
N VAL A 42 17.80 -23.53 -11.20
CA VAL A 42 18.58 -22.41 -10.65
C VAL A 42 17.64 -21.60 -9.76
N LEU A 43 18.01 -21.49 -8.49
CA LEU A 43 17.23 -20.78 -7.48
C LEU A 43 17.95 -19.49 -7.12
N CYS A 44 17.25 -18.38 -7.25
CA CYS A 44 17.75 -17.05 -6.95
C CYS A 44 16.82 -16.36 -5.94
N GLY A 45 17.39 -15.64 -4.99
CA GLY A 45 16.61 -14.92 -3.99
C GLY A 45 17.49 -14.32 -2.90
N ASP A 46 16.90 -13.38 -2.18
CA ASP A 46 17.50 -12.69 -1.05
C ASP A 46 16.60 -12.89 0.18
N PHE A 47 17.08 -13.73 1.09
CA PHE A 47 16.31 -14.16 2.28
C PHE A 47 16.32 -13.14 3.41
N ASP A 48 17.11 -12.06 3.29
CA ASP A 48 17.08 -10.93 4.22
C ASP A 48 15.95 -9.94 3.88
N GLN A 49 15.26 -10.16 2.75
CA GLN A 49 14.08 -9.40 2.36
C GLN A 49 12.82 -9.80 3.14
N ILE A 50 11.70 -9.18 2.79
CA ILE A 50 10.45 -9.38 3.50
C ILE A 50 9.96 -10.82 3.22
N PRO A 51 9.60 -11.59 4.27
CA PRO A 51 9.15 -12.96 4.11
C PRO A 51 7.78 -13.04 3.40
N PRO A 52 7.39 -14.23 2.94
CA PRO A 52 6.07 -14.48 2.37
C PRO A 52 4.94 -14.02 3.32
N VAL A 53 3.88 -13.46 2.76
CA VAL A 53 2.76 -12.92 3.56
C VAL A 53 1.96 -14.06 4.19
N GLY A 54 1.84 -14.07 5.52
CA GLY A 54 0.98 -15.00 6.24
C GLY A 54 1.49 -16.45 6.29
N SER A 55 2.74 -16.68 5.91
CA SER A 55 3.35 -18.01 5.88
C SER A 55 4.81 -17.97 6.33
N LYS A 56 5.35 -19.14 6.65
CA LYS A 56 6.77 -19.29 7.01
C LYS A 56 7.63 -19.26 5.75
N MET A 57 8.82 -18.68 5.86
CA MET A 57 9.84 -18.78 4.82
C MET A 57 10.28 -20.22 4.65
N ILE A 58 10.67 -20.61 3.43
CA ILE A 58 11.22 -21.94 3.16
C ILE A 58 12.43 -22.27 4.04
N ILE A 59 13.23 -21.26 4.40
CA ILE A 59 14.42 -21.40 5.24
C ILE A 59 14.15 -21.43 6.75
N ASP A 60 12.89 -21.33 7.20
CA ASP A 60 12.58 -21.31 8.62
C ASP A 60 12.97 -22.66 9.27
N PRO A 61 13.92 -22.68 10.24
CA PRO A 61 14.42 -23.91 10.85
C PRO A 61 13.32 -24.72 11.54
N SER A 62 12.23 -24.07 11.97
CA SER A 62 11.09 -24.74 12.60
C SER A 62 10.34 -25.68 11.65
N ILE A 63 10.54 -25.54 10.34
CA ILE A 63 9.98 -26.43 9.32
C ILE A 63 10.69 -27.79 9.33
N GLY A 64 12.02 -27.81 9.48
CA GLY A 64 12.81 -29.04 9.62
C GLY A 64 12.44 -29.85 10.88
N ASN A 65 12.15 -29.16 11.99
CA ASN A 65 11.76 -29.82 13.25
C ASN A 65 10.34 -30.41 13.23
N ALA A 66 9.42 -29.82 12.45
CA ALA A 66 8.06 -30.36 12.26
C ALA A 66 8.05 -31.63 11.39
N ALA A 67 9.04 -31.80 10.50
CA ALA A 67 9.22 -32.99 9.69
C ALA A 67 9.58 -34.23 10.52
N GLN A 68 10.35 -34.02 11.60
CA GLN A 68 10.91 -35.11 12.41
C GLN A 68 9.90 -35.72 13.38
N THR A 69 8.77 -35.06 13.66
CA THR A 69 7.82 -35.46 14.70
C THR A 69 6.48 -35.98 14.19
N GLY A 70 6.25 -36.00 12.86
CA GLY A 70 5.01 -36.49 12.24
C GLY A 70 5.07 -37.96 11.75
N PRO A 71 3.92 -38.64 11.57
CA PRO A 71 3.87 -40.02 11.09
C PRO A 71 4.51 -40.19 9.71
N ALA A 72 5.32 -41.25 9.58
CA ALA A 72 6.54 -41.27 8.79
C ALA A 72 6.46 -41.64 7.29
N SER A 73 5.29 -41.89 6.68
CA SER A 73 5.30 -42.54 5.35
C SER A 73 5.23 -41.60 4.15
N ALA A 74 4.70 -40.38 4.28
CA ALA A 74 4.61 -39.44 3.17
C ALA A 74 5.33 -38.10 3.43
N SER A 75 5.51 -37.71 4.68
CA SER A 75 6.18 -36.45 5.05
C SER A 75 7.71 -36.55 4.96
N LYS A 76 8.30 -37.74 5.09
CA LYS A 76 9.77 -37.92 5.12
C LYS A 76 10.44 -37.63 3.77
N LYS A 77 9.97 -38.28 2.68
CA LYS A 77 10.41 -37.99 1.29
C LYS A 77 10.20 -36.53 0.87
N ARG A 78 9.22 -35.84 1.50
CA ARG A 78 8.85 -34.44 1.18
C ARG A 78 9.82 -33.41 1.75
N PHE A 79 10.68 -33.79 2.69
CA PHE A 79 11.72 -32.94 3.25
C PHE A 79 13.10 -33.22 2.66
N ASP A 80 13.34 -34.44 2.17
CA ASP A 80 14.58 -34.81 1.49
C ASP A 80 14.89 -33.88 0.30
N LEU A 81 13.87 -33.38 -0.42
CA LEU A 81 14.07 -32.45 -1.52
C LEU A 81 14.47 -31.05 -1.05
N LEU A 82 13.84 -30.52 0.00
CA LEU A 82 14.28 -29.26 0.62
C LEU A 82 15.70 -29.44 1.19
N GLU A 83 15.98 -30.51 1.92
CA GLU A 83 17.35 -30.79 2.38
C GLU A 83 18.36 -30.88 1.23
N SER A 84 17.99 -31.50 0.09
CA SER A 84 18.82 -31.57 -1.10
C SER A 84 19.07 -30.20 -1.74
N MET A 85 18.08 -29.30 -1.69
CA MET A 85 18.24 -27.90 -2.13
C MET A 85 19.22 -27.14 -1.24
N TRP A 86 19.24 -27.41 0.06
CA TRP A 86 20.20 -26.78 1.00
C TRP A 86 21.60 -27.38 0.87
N ALA A 87 21.69 -28.65 0.46
CA ALA A 87 22.95 -29.31 0.14
C ALA A 87 23.53 -28.85 -1.23
N ALA A 88 22.72 -28.21 -2.08
CA ALA A 88 23.16 -27.71 -3.37
C ALA A 88 24.23 -26.61 -3.21
N PRO A 89 25.15 -26.47 -4.20
CA PRO A 89 26.14 -25.40 -4.20
C PRO A 89 25.48 -24.01 -4.10
N ARG A 90 25.94 -23.20 -3.15
CA ARG A 90 25.45 -21.83 -2.94
C ARG A 90 26.48 -20.83 -3.40
N PHE A 91 26.04 -19.88 -4.22
CA PHE A 91 26.85 -18.77 -4.69
C PHE A 91 26.28 -17.47 -4.14
N ARG A 92 27.08 -16.73 -3.36
CA ARG A 92 26.68 -15.40 -2.88
C ARG A 92 27.16 -14.35 -3.85
N LEU A 93 26.23 -13.63 -4.47
CA LEU A 93 26.56 -12.46 -5.28
C LEU A 93 26.91 -11.30 -4.34
N GLN A 94 28.19 -10.88 -4.33
CA GLN A 94 28.68 -9.83 -3.43
C GLN A 94 28.58 -8.42 -4.05
N GLN A 95 28.52 -8.34 -5.38
CA GLN A 95 28.43 -7.06 -6.09
C GLN A 95 26.98 -6.73 -6.42
N HIS A 96 26.53 -5.56 -5.99
CA HIS A 96 25.18 -5.08 -6.28
C HIS A 96 25.25 -4.02 -7.41
N PRO A 97 24.74 -4.31 -8.62
CA PRO A 97 24.89 -3.41 -9.77
C PRO A 97 24.34 -1.99 -9.54
N ARG A 98 23.26 -1.88 -8.75
CA ARG A 98 22.64 -0.57 -8.44
C ARG A 98 23.50 0.31 -7.54
N GLY A 99 24.39 -0.29 -6.75
CA GLY A 99 25.33 0.42 -5.87
C GLY A 99 26.69 0.69 -6.52
N ARG A 100 26.90 0.31 -7.78
CA ARG A 100 28.22 0.38 -8.43
C ARG A 100 28.81 1.79 -8.45
N CYS A 101 27.98 2.82 -8.49
CA CYS A 101 28.40 4.22 -8.46
C CYS A 101 28.54 4.79 -7.03
N HIS A 102 28.14 4.04 -6.00
CA HIS A 102 28.05 4.47 -4.60
C HIS A 102 28.56 3.37 -3.65
N PRO A 103 29.89 3.09 -3.66
CA PRO A 103 30.46 2.00 -2.87
C PRO A 103 30.20 2.14 -1.36
N ASP A 104 30.13 3.37 -0.84
CA ASP A 104 29.85 3.63 0.58
C ASP A 104 28.45 3.18 1.00
N HIS A 105 27.46 3.37 0.12
CA HIS A 105 26.09 2.91 0.36
C HIS A 105 26.02 1.38 0.31
N GLN A 106 26.73 0.75 -0.61
CA GLN A 106 26.80 -0.70 -0.71
C GLN A 106 27.51 -1.32 0.51
N ALA A 107 28.61 -0.69 0.98
CA ALA A 107 29.29 -1.10 2.19
C ALA A 107 28.38 -1.02 3.41
N ALA A 108 27.58 0.05 3.53
CA ALA A 108 26.59 0.18 4.59
C ALA A 108 25.51 -0.91 4.53
N LEU A 109 25.01 -1.26 3.35
CA LEU A 109 24.04 -2.37 3.20
C LEU A 109 24.62 -3.71 3.68
N GLN A 110 25.88 -3.99 3.36
CA GLN A 110 26.57 -5.19 3.81
C GLN A 110 26.80 -5.17 5.34
N GLU A 111 27.19 -4.02 5.89
CA GLU A 111 27.30 -3.79 7.33
C GLU A 111 25.97 -4.06 8.04
N TYR A 112 24.83 -3.65 7.47
CA TYR A 112 23.52 -3.93 8.06
C TYR A 112 23.14 -5.40 8.05
N LEU A 113 23.64 -6.20 7.10
CA LEU A 113 23.42 -7.65 7.10
C LEU A 113 24.23 -8.34 8.20
N GLU A 114 25.40 -7.81 8.53
CA GLU A 114 26.27 -8.33 9.59
C GLU A 114 25.85 -7.82 10.97
N GLU A 115 25.40 -6.56 11.04
CA GLU A 115 24.97 -5.86 12.25
C GLU A 115 23.59 -5.20 12.06
N PRO A 116 22.49 -5.98 12.08
CA PRO A 116 21.13 -5.47 11.90
C PRO A 116 20.72 -4.30 12.81
N GLN A 117 21.35 -4.22 14.00
CA GLN A 117 21.08 -3.18 14.98
C GLN A 117 21.45 -1.77 14.45
N LYS A 118 22.55 -1.63 13.70
CA LYS A 118 22.98 -0.34 13.12
C LYS A 118 21.93 0.24 12.18
N LEU A 119 21.24 -0.62 11.42
CA LEU A 119 20.16 -0.16 10.54
C LEU A 119 19.02 0.48 11.34
N TYR A 120 18.61 -0.15 12.44
CA TYR A 120 17.57 0.40 13.30
C TYR A 120 18.00 1.72 13.92
N GLU A 121 19.25 1.83 14.37
CA GLU A 121 19.80 3.06 14.96
C GLU A 121 19.77 4.21 13.97
N HIS A 122 20.22 4.00 12.72
CA HIS A 122 20.12 5.05 11.70
C HIS A 122 18.68 5.49 11.42
N PHE A 123 17.72 4.56 11.37
CA PHE A 123 16.31 4.91 11.21
C PHE A 123 15.70 5.55 12.45
N ARG A 124 16.12 5.18 13.66
CA ARG A 124 15.66 5.75 14.93
C ARG A 124 16.14 7.20 15.07
N ASP A 125 17.44 7.38 14.85
CA ASP A 125 18.20 8.61 15.10
C ASP A 125 18.32 9.45 13.83
N ALA A 126 17.42 9.25 12.86
CA ALA A 126 17.43 9.96 11.59
C ALA A 126 17.52 11.49 11.77
N GLY A 127 18.57 12.08 11.18
CA GLY A 127 18.92 13.49 11.32
C GLY A 127 20.01 13.79 12.36
N SER A 128 20.50 12.80 13.11
CA SER A 128 21.75 12.92 13.86
C SER A 128 22.97 12.98 12.91
N GLU A 129 24.09 13.51 13.39
CA GLU A 129 25.34 13.57 12.62
C GLU A 129 25.84 12.16 12.22
N ASP A 130 25.60 11.18 13.09
CA ASP A 130 25.98 9.78 12.86
C ASP A 130 24.96 9.01 12.00
N SER A 131 23.79 9.59 11.71
CA SER A 131 22.76 8.91 10.92
C SER A 131 22.96 9.11 9.42
N ARG A 132 23.05 7.97 8.71
CA ARG A 132 23.03 7.93 7.24
C ARG A 132 21.64 8.20 6.65
N VAL A 133 20.60 8.26 7.49
CA VAL A 133 19.21 8.47 7.06
C VAL A 133 18.77 9.87 7.46
N LYS A 134 18.36 10.66 6.47
CA LYS A 134 17.94 12.05 6.68
C LYS A 134 16.42 12.17 6.86
N PRO A 135 15.94 13.02 7.77
CA PRO A 135 14.53 13.36 7.83
C PRO A 135 14.15 14.14 6.56
N LEU A 136 12.92 13.96 6.10
CA LEU A 136 12.41 14.74 4.98
C LEU A 136 12.31 16.22 5.36
N ALA A 137 12.90 17.09 4.55
CA ALA A 137 12.93 18.53 4.74
C ALA A 137 12.28 19.28 3.56
N GLN A 138 11.95 20.56 3.75
CA GLN A 138 11.42 21.42 2.68
C GLN A 138 12.38 21.54 1.51
N SER A 139 13.67 21.70 1.84
CA SER A 139 14.75 21.84 0.86
C SER A 139 14.85 20.62 -0.06
N ASP A 140 14.39 19.43 0.35
CA ASP A 140 14.37 18.27 -0.54
C ASP A 140 13.44 18.49 -1.75
N PHE A 141 12.29 19.14 -1.53
CA PHE A 141 11.35 19.45 -2.61
C PHE A 141 11.81 20.62 -3.49
N GLU A 142 12.46 21.61 -2.88
CA GLU A 142 12.99 22.79 -3.57
C GLU A 142 14.20 22.42 -4.44
N ASN A 143 15.09 21.58 -3.93
CA ASN A 143 16.30 21.15 -4.63
C ASN A 143 16.03 20.02 -5.62
N ASP A 144 15.06 19.14 -5.34
CA ASP A 144 14.74 18.00 -6.19
C ASP A 144 13.22 17.78 -6.30
N PRO A 145 12.57 18.32 -7.35
CA PRO A 145 11.14 18.18 -7.58
C PRO A 145 10.66 16.72 -7.68
N ARG A 146 11.56 15.75 -7.90
CA ARG A 146 11.20 14.33 -7.93
C ARG A 146 10.66 13.84 -6.58
N PHE A 147 10.99 14.48 -5.45
CA PHE A 147 10.37 14.18 -4.15
C PHE A 147 8.86 14.44 -4.11
N LEU A 148 8.32 15.27 -5.00
CA LEU A 148 6.87 15.46 -5.13
C LEU A 148 6.16 14.20 -5.65
N LEU A 149 6.86 13.43 -6.49
CA LEU A 149 6.33 12.23 -7.16
C LEU A 149 6.83 10.94 -6.52
N CYS A 150 7.84 10.99 -5.66
CA CYS A 150 8.42 9.79 -5.07
C CYS A 150 7.42 9.06 -4.16
N PRO A 151 7.46 7.72 -4.14
CA PRO A 151 6.57 6.94 -3.30
C PRO A 151 6.90 7.11 -1.82
N VAL A 152 5.86 7.22 -1.01
CA VAL A 152 5.91 7.08 0.45
C VAL A 152 5.66 5.62 0.80
N VAL A 153 6.68 4.96 1.34
CA VAL A 153 6.61 3.56 1.76
C VAL A 153 6.03 3.49 3.16
N VAL A 154 4.96 2.71 3.28
CA VAL A 154 4.18 2.57 4.52
C VAL A 154 3.98 1.10 4.88
N LYS A 155 3.54 0.84 6.11
CA LYS A 155 3.32 -0.53 6.59
C LYS A 155 1.98 -1.12 6.15
N THR A 156 0.90 -0.33 6.19
CA THR A 156 -0.45 -0.86 5.93
C THR A 156 -1.13 -0.21 4.74
N ASN A 157 -2.06 -0.96 4.11
CA ASN A 157 -2.90 -0.44 3.03
C ASN A 157 -3.78 0.75 3.47
N GLN A 158 -4.15 0.80 4.76
CA GLN A 158 -4.90 1.94 5.29
C GLN A 158 -4.06 3.22 5.22
N GLN A 159 -2.79 3.15 5.65
CA GLN A 159 -1.87 4.28 5.54
C GLN A 159 -1.65 4.65 4.08
N ARG A 160 -1.46 3.64 3.22
CA ARG A 160 -1.25 3.83 1.78
C ARG A 160 -2.39 4.64 1.17
N ASN A 161 -3.63 4.26 1.45
CA ASN A 161 -4.81 4.95 0.92
C ASN A 161 -4.91 6.39 1.44
N VAL A 162 -4.58 6.62 2.72
CA VAL A 162 -4.53 7.95 3.31
C VAL A 162 -3.48 8.83 2.62
N TYR A 163 -2.25 8.34 2.46
CA TYR A 163 -1.19 9.08 1.77
C TYR A 163 -1.50 9.31 0.30
N ASN A 164 -2.02 8.31 -0.41
CA ASN A 164 -2.42 8.47 -1.81
C ASN A 164 -3.44 9.60 -1.96
N LYS A 165 -4.46 9.64 -1.10
CA LYS A 165 -5.47 10.71 -1.13
C LYS A 165 -4.87 12.08 -0.82
N SER A 166 -4.07 12.18 0.24
CA SER A 166 -3.49 13.45 0.66
C SER A 166 -2.47 13.98 -0.36
N ARG A 167 -1.60 13.12 -0.87
CA ARG A 167 -0.57 13.47 -1.87
C ARG A 167 -1.15 13.75 -3.24
N ALA A 168 -2.22 13.05 -3.66
CA ALA A 168 -2.92 13.39 -4.88
C ALA A 168 -3.51 14.81 -4.82
N ARG A 169 -4.07 15.21 -3.66
CA ARG A 169 -4.54 16.58 -3.44
C ARG A 169 -3.40 17.60 -3.49
N CYS A 170 -2.26 17.31 -2.87
CA CYS A 170 -1.06 18.18 -2.94
C CYS A 170 -0.56 18.34 -4.38
N TYR A 171 -0.50 17.21 -5.09
CA TYR A 171 -0.02 17.19 -6.46
C TYR A 171 -0.95 17.98 -7.37
N ALA A 172 -2.26 17.75 -7.29
CA ALA A 172 -3.31 18.50 -7.96
C ALA A 172 -3.15 20.02 -7.76
N TRP A 173 -2.94 20.45 -6.52
CA TRP A 173 -2.65 21.84 -6.18
C TRP A 173 -1.40 22.37 -6.87
N THR A 174 -0.30 21.61 -6.77
CA THR A 174 1.03 22.03 -7.27
C THR A 174 1.03 22.17 -8.79
N VAL A 175 0.39 21.24 -9.50
CA VAL A 175 0.35 21.24 -10.97
C VAL A 175 -0.86 22.01 -11.53
N LYS A 176 -1.63 22.68 -10.68
CA LYS A 176 -2.84 23.44 -11.04
C LYS A 176 -3.84 22.61 -11.86
N ARG A 177 -4.12 21.40 -11.39
CA ARG A 177 -5.07 20.47 -12.02
C ARG A 177 -6.09 19.95 -11.01
N PRO A 178 -7.30 19.61 -11.45
CA PRO A 178 -8.29 19.01 -10.57
C PRO A 178 -7.91 17.57 -10.18
N LEU A 179 -8.33 17.18 -8.98
CA LEU A 179 -8.44 15.80 -8.53
C LEU A 179 -9.85 15.29 -8.87
N PHE A 180 -9.93 14.40 -9.84
CA PHE A 180 -11.17 13.71 -10.18
C PHE A 180 -11.29 12.43 -9.36
N ARG A 181 -12.44 12.20 -8.74
CA ARG A 181 -12.74 10.98 -7.98
C ARG A 181 -13.94 10.25 -8.56
N TRP A 182 -13.98 8.94 -8.42
CA TRP A 182 -15.18 8.15 -8.73
C TRP A 182 -15.36 7.06 -7.69
N TRP A 183 -16.59 6.57 -7.59
CA TRP A 183 -16.92 5.39 -6.80
C TRP A 183 -16.86 4.17 -7.70
N CYS A 184 -16.26 3.09 -7.21
CA CYS A 184 -16.26 1.81 -7.89
C CYS A 184 -17.68 1.29 -8.06
N GLU A 185 -17.95 0.61 -9.17
CA GLU A 185 -19.25 0.02 -9.43
C GLU A 185 -19.40 -1.28 -8.63
N VAL A 186 -20.36 -1.35 -7.72
CA VAL A 186 -20.66 -2.58 -6.97
C VAL A 186 -21.95 -3.16 -7.56
N PRO A 187 -21.91 -4.31 -8.26
CA PRO A 187 -23.11 -4.92 -8.84
C PRO A 187 -24.21 -5.12 -7.80
N GLY A 188 -25.44 -4.72 -8.14
CA GLY A 188 -26.60 -4.82 -7.27
C GLY A 188 -26.70 -3.77 -6.16
N LEU A 189 -25.67 -2.93 -5.94
CA LEU A 189 -25.71 -1.91 -4.89
C LEU A 189 -26.74 -0.82 -5.17
N ALA A 190 -26.88 -0.38 -6.43
CA ALA A 190 -27.87 0.61 -6.83
C ALA A 190 -29.32 0.15 -6.58
N SER A 191 -29.58 -1.16 -6.64
CA SER A 191 -30.89 -1.74 -6.31
C SER A 191 -31.12 -1.96 -4.81
N MET A 192 -30.09 -1.84 -3.97
CA MET A 192 -30.16 -2.21 -2.54
C MET A 192 -30.60 -1.08 -1.61
N GLY A 193 -30.63 0.19 -2.04
CA GLY A 193 -31.02 1.26 -1.12
C GLY A 193 -31.17 2.64 -1.74
N ASP A 194 -31.64 3.56 -0.91
CA ASP A 194 -31.82 4.97 -1.25
C ASP A 194 -30.50 5.77 -1.17
N ALA A 195 -30.56 7.07 -1.46
CA ALA A 195 -29.40 7.97 -1.39
C ALA A 195 -28.74 8.00 0.00
N LYS A 196 -29.50 7.77 1.08
CA LYS A 196 -29.00 7.75 2.45
C LYS A 196 -28.18 6.48 2.70
N PHE A 197 -28.64 5.34 2.21
CA PHE A 197 -27.89 4.09 2.22
C PHE A 197 -26.58 4.23 1.44
N MET A 198 -26.62 4.79 0.23
CA MET A 198 -25.41 5.02 -0.57
C MET A 198 -24.39 5.89 0.16
N LYS A 199 -24.82 6.98 0.80
CA LYS A 199 -23.93 7.83 1.59
C LYS A 199 -23.34 7.08 2.80
N SER A 200 -24.13 6.26 3.48
CA SER A 200 -23.67 5.41 4.59
C SER A 200 -22.65 4.36 4.12
N PHE A 201 -22.91 3.73 2.97
CA PHE A 201 -22.02 2.76 2.34
C PHE A 201 -20.69 3.40 1.96
N GLN A 202 -20.72 4.55 1.28
CA GLN A 202 -19.55 5.34 0.91
C GLN A 202 -18.68 5.71 2.12
N ASN A 203 -19.31 6.13 3.23
CA ASN A 203 -18.61 6.44 4.47
C ASN A 203 -17.98 5.20 5.13
N SER A 204 -18.59 4.02 4.93
CA SER A 204 -18.14 2.75 5.50
C SER A 204 -17.02 2.11 4.68
N PHE A 205 -16.98 2.35 3.37
CA PHE A 205 -16.03 1.74 2.43
C PHE A 205 -15.25 2.79 1.61
N PRO A 206 -14.44 3.65 2.25
CA PRO A 206 -13.65 4.65 1.54
C PRO A 206 -12.62 4.06 0.57
N ALA A 207 -12.30 2.77 0.69
CA ALA A 207 -11.44 2.04 -0.23
C ALA A 207 -12.07 1.82 -1.63
N LEU A 208 -13.38 2.03 -1.77
CA LEU A 208 -14.10 1.97 -3.05
C LEU A 208 -14.17 3.32 -3.76
N GLN A 209 -13.39 4.31 -3.32
CA GLN A 209 -13.22 5.58 -4.01
C GLN A 209 -11.81 5.65 -4.58
N ASN A 210 -11.72 5.88 -5.88
CA ASN A 210 -10.45 6.13 -6.56
C ASN A 210 -10.30 7.60 -6.95
N GLY A 211 -9.09 7.94 -7.40
CA GLY A 211 -8.74 9.28 -7.81
C GLY A 211 -7.81 9.30 -9.00
N PHE A 212 -7.92 10.35 -9.80
CA PHE A 212 -7.10 10.65 -10.96
C PHE A 212 -6.69 12.12 -10.92
N VAL A 213 -5.40 12.35 -11.15
CA VAL A 213 -4.84 13.66 -11.49
C VAL A 213 -3.92 13.42 -12.67
N ARG A 214 -4.09 14.17 -13.76
CA ARG A 214 -3.26 13.99 -14.95
C ARG A 214 -1.77 14.22 -14.63
N GLY A 215 -0.94 13.22 -14.87
CA GLY A 215 0.49 13.17 -14.59
C GLY A 215 0.85 12.54 -13.24
N ALA A 216 -0.10 12.29 -12.36
CA ALA A 216 0.17 11.67 -11.06
C ALA A 216 0.74 10.25 -11.23
N PRO A 217 1.63 9.80 -10.33
CA PRO A 217 2.14 8.44 -10.35
C PRO A 217 1.00 7.48 -10.05
N CYS A 218 1.04 6.31 -10.69
CA CYS A 218 0.06 5.26 -10.57
C CYS A 218 0.73 3.88 -10.57
N ILE A 219 0.03 2.88 -10.05
CA ILE A 219 0.51 1.50 -9.94
C ILE A 219 -0.56 0.57 -10.50
N LEU A 220 -0.17 -0.32 -11.42
CA LEU A 220 -1.04 -1.40 -11.90
C LEU A 220 -1.40 -2.35 -10.76
N THR A 221 -2.66 -2.74 -10.66
CA THR A 221 -3.15 -3.66 -9.62
C THR A 221 -3.40 -5.07 -10.12
N SER A 222 -3.15 -5.33 -11.42
CA SER A 222 -3.34 -6.60 -12.09
C SER A 222 -2.26 -6.83 -13.14
N ASN A 223 -2.14 -8.08 -13.59
CA ASN A 223 -1.30 -8.43 -14.73
C ASN A 223 -2.07 -8.14 -16.03
N LEU A 224 -1.52 -7.29 -16.89
CA LEU A 224 -2.07 -7.03 -18.22
C LEU A 224 -1.27 -7.79 -19.28
N CYS A 225 0.03 -7.54 -19.32
CA CYS A 225 0.96 -8.21 -20.22
C CYS A 225 2.35 -8.31 -19.57
N PRO A 226 2.61 -9.34 -18.73
CA PRO A 226 3.89 -9.49 -18.04
C PRO A 226 5.08 -9.56 -19.01
N ALA A 227 4.90 -10.11 -20.22
CA ALA A 227 5.94 -10.16 -21.25
C ALA A 227 6.43 -8.77 -21.71
N LEU A 228 5.60 -7.73 -21.55
CA LEU A 228 5.93 -6.33 -21.84
C LEU A 228 6.25 -5.53 -20.56
N GLY A 229 6.41 -6.19 -19.41
CA GLY A 229 6.63 -5.52 -18.12
C GLY A 229 5.38 -4.86 -17.54
N LEU A 230 4.19 -5.21 -18.02
CA LEU A 230 2.89 -4.70 -17.55
C LEU A 230 2.26 -5.70 -16.58
N SER A 231 2.87 -5.82 -15.40
CA SER A 231 2.45 -6.71 -14.32
C SER A 231 1.86 -5.93 -13.14
N ASN A 232 1.23 -6.65 -12.21
CA ASN A 232 0.81 -6.07 -10.94
C ASN A 232 2.03 -5.46 -10.23
N GLY A 233 1.90 -4.20 -9.83
CA GLY A 233 2.99 -3.43 -9.23
C GLY A 233 3.78 -2.55 -10.21
N SER A 234 3.58 -2.68 -11.53
CA SER A 234 4.26 -1.78 -12.48
C SER A 234 3.84 -0.33 -12.25
N VAL A 235 4.84 0.54 -12.19
CA VAL A 235 4.68 1.98 -11.93
C VAL A 235 4.53 2.72 -13.26
N GLY A 236 3.65 3.71 -13.29
CA GLY A 236 3.49 4.62 -14.41
C GLY A 236 2.95 5.97 -13.97
N ASN A 237 2.50 6.77 -14.95
CA ASN A 237 1.85 8.05 -14.72
C ASN A 237 0.48 8.08 -15.40
N PHE A 238 -0.52 8.67 -14.73
CA PHE A 238 -1.84 8.87 -15.31
C PHE A 238 -1.80 9.83 -16.51
N VAL A 239 -2.39 9.44 -17.65
CA VAL A 239 -2.46 10.27 -18.86
C VAL A 239 -3.89 10.72 -19.13
N ALA A 240 -4.85 9.80 -19.14
CA ALA A 240 -6.25 10.10 -19.42
C ALA A 240 -7.20 9.07 -18.77
N LEU A 241 -8.48 9.43 -18.74
CA LEU A 241 -9.58 8.52 -18.41
C LEU A 241 -10.39 8.26 -19.68
N VAL A 242 -10.94 7.05 -19.79
CA VAL A 242 -11.81 6.64 -20.89
C VAL A 242 -13.16 6.27 -20.31
N PHE A 243 -14.22 6.73 -20.95
CA PHE A 243 -15.60 6.56 -20.49
C PHE A 243 -16.41 5.75 -21.51
N ASP A 244 -17.55 5.26 -21.05
CA ASP A 244 -18.54 4.66 -21.95
C ASP A 244 -19.04 5.69 -22.97
N VAL A 245 -19.31 5.27 -24.21
CA VAL A 245 -19.74 6.15 -25.31
C VAL A 245 -20.97 6.96 -24.93
N ASP A 246 -21.89 6.37 -24.16
CA ASP A 246 -23.13 7.03 -23.74
C ASP A 246 -22.89 8.17 -22.74
N HIS A 247 -21.76 8.15 -22.03
CA HIS A 247 -21.40 9.11 -20.97
C HIS A 247 -20.15 9.94 -21.30
N GLU A 248 -19.45 9.65 -22.40
CA GLU A 248 -18.14 10.21 -22.70
C GLU A 248 -18.19 11.73 -22.83
N LYS A 249 -19.15 12.24 -23.60
CA LYS A 249 -19.29 13.68 -23.80
C LYS A 249 -19.51 14.43 -22.48
N ASP A 250 -20.44 13.96 -21.64
CA ASP A 250 -20.77 14.60 -20.38
C ASP A 250 -19.59 14.57 -19.40
N CYS A 251 -18.88 13.44 -19.31
CA CYS A 251 -17.67 13.33 -18.51
C CYS A 251 -16.54 14.24 -19.00
N LEU A 252 -16.30 14.30 -20.31
CA LEU A 252 -15.25 15.14 -20.89
C LEU A 252 -15.57 16.63 -20.76
N ASP A 253 -16.82 17.03 -20.96
CA ASP A 253 -17.26 18.41 -20.78
C ASP A 253 -17.11 18.82 -19.29
N PHE A 254 -17.53 17.97 -18.35
CA PHE A 254 -17.33 18.15 -16.91
C PHE A 254 -15.85 18.27 -16.53
N MET A 255 -14.99 17.41 -17.09
CA MET A 255 -13.55 17.45 -16.84
C MET A 255 -12.92 18.73 -17.37
N ARG A 256 -13.26 19.16 -18.60
CA ARG A 256 -12.72 20.39 -19.21
C ARG A 256 -13.10 21.63 -18.41
N GLU A 257 -14.35 21.74 -17.94
CA GLU A 257 -14.79 22.85 -17.09
C GLU A 257 -13.94 22.95 -15.81
N HIS A 258 -13.72 21.82 -15.13
CA HIS A 258 -12.95 21.79 -13.89
C HIS A 258 -11.44 21.90 -14.08
N GLU A 259 -10.90 21.48 -15.22
CA GLU A 259 -9.52 21.77 -15.63
C GLU A 259 -9.32 23.28 -15.83
N ALA A 260 -10.24 23.96 -16.53
CA ALA A 260 -10.19 25.41 -16.72
C ALA A 260 -10.31 26.17 -15.38
N ARG A 261 -11.20 25.72 -14.49
CA ARG A 261 -11.34 26.29 -13.14
C ARG A 261 -10.06 26.13 -12.31
N ALA A 262 -9.45 24.94 -12.32
CA ALA A 262 -8.24 24.67 -11.55
C ALA A 262 -7.03 25.52 -12.01
N ALA A 263 -6.96 25.83 -13.31
CA ALA A 263 -5.92 26.70 -13.84
C ALA A 263 -6.07 28.17 -13.39
N GLY A 264 -7.30 28.60 -13.08
CA GLY A 264 -7.61 29.97 -12.68
C GLY A 264 -7.70 30.21 -11.16
N THR A 265 -7.35 29.23 -10.32
CA THR A 265 -7.47 29.35 -8.86
C THR A 265 -6.26 28.78 -8.11
N ASP A 266 -6.04 29.28 -6.90
CA ASP A 266 -5.08 28.71 -5.95
C ASP A 266 -5.68 27.61 -5.07
N GLU A 267 -6.99 27.37 -5.18
CA GLU A 267 -7.66 26.31 -4.45
C GLU A 267 -7.53 24.94 -5.12
N VAL A 268 -7.55 23.87 -4.31
CA VAL A 268 -7.59 22.52 -4.86
C VAL A 268 -9.00 22.16 -5.30
N ILE A 269 -9.18 22.00 -6.61
CA ILE A 269 -10.42 21.47 -7.17
C ILE A 269 -10.46 19.96 -6.97
N ASP A 270 -11.27 19.49 -6.03
CA ASP A 270 -11.46 18.08 -5.71
C ASP A 270 -12.93 17.68 -5.93
N VAL A 271 -13.20 16.99 -7.04
CA VAL A 271 -14.56 16.77 -7.57
C VAL A 271 -14.81 15.29 -7.86
N THR A 272 -16.07 14.87 -7.75
CA THR A 272 -16.50 13.52 -8.09
C THR A 272 -17.05 13.51 -9.52
N LEU A 273 -16.55 12.61 -10.36
CA LEU A 273 -17.04 12.39 -11.71
C LEU A 273 -18.50 11.92 -11.68
N PRO A 274 -19.31 12.32 -12.68
CA PRO A 274 -20.70 11.89 -12.77
C PRO A 274 -20.81 10.38 -13.03
N TYR A 275 -19.87 9.82 -13.81
CA TYR A 275 -19.80 8.39 -14.14
C TYR A 275 -18.39 7.86 -13.91
N PRO A 276 -18.24 6.58 -13.49
CA PRO A 276 -16.92 5.97 -13.37
C PRO A 276 -16.30 5.72 -14.76
N PRO A 277 -14.96 5.81 -14.89
CA PRO A 277 -14.28 5.47 -16.12
C PRO A 277 -14.31 3.96 -16.39
N ILE A 278 -14.39 3.58 -17.66
CA ILE A 278 -14.31 2.18 -18.12
C ILE A 278 -12.87 1.73 -18.38
N ALA A 279 -11.94 2.66 -18.52
CA ALA A 279 -10.50 2.43 -18.60
C ALA A 279 -9.71 3.69 -18.21
N ALA A 280 -8.41 3.54 -17.96
CA ALA A 280 -7.47 4.67 -17.86
C ALA A 280 -6.29 4.46 -18.80
N VAL A 281 -5.79 5.55 -19.37
CA VAL A 281 -4.52 5.54 -20.10
C VAL A 281 -3.42 5.93 -19.12
N ILE A 282 -2.40 5.09 -19.02
CA ILE A 282 -1.21 5.34 -18.21
C ILE A 282 0.04 5.31 -19.08
N ARG A 283 1.07 6.04 -18.67
CA ARG A 283 2.40 6.00 -19.29
C ARG A 283 3.33 5.13 -18.46
N VAL A 284 3.89 4.10 -19.06
CA VAL A 284 4.91 3.23 -18.46
C VAL A 284 6.18 3.32 -19.32
N GLY A 285 7.23 3.95 -18.79
CA GLY A 285 8.36 4.38 -19.61
C GLY A 285 7.90 5.39 -20.67
N ASP A 286 8.15 5.08 -21.93
CA ASP A 286 7.75 5.91 -23.08
C ASP A 286 6.48 5.43 -23.78
N THR A 287 5.79 4.43 -23.20
CA THR A 287 4.62 3.79 -23.81
C THR A 287 3.34 4.16 -23.09
N ASP A 288 2.34 4.60 -23.84
CA ASP A 288 0.97 4.79 -23.34
C ASP A 288 0.19 3.48 -23.45
N VAL A 289 -0.39 3.06 -22.32
CA VAL A 289 -1.08 1.77 -22.16
C VAL A 289 -2.50 2.05 -21.67
N MET A 290 -3.48 1.47 -22.36
CA MET A 290 -4.87 1.47 -21.91
C MET A 290 -5.08 0.33 -20.91
N VAL A 291 -5.51 0.69 -19.71
CA VAL A 291 -5.81 -0.22 -18.60
C VAL A 291 -7.32 -0.31 -18.46
N PRO A 292 -7.96 -1.44 -18.82
CA PRO A 292 -9.41 -1.56 -18.75
C PRO A 292 -9.90 -1.70 -17.31
N SER A 293 -11.18 -1.40 -17.12
CA SER A 293 -11.91 -1.78 -15.92
C SER A 293 -12.11 -3.29 -15.87
N GLY A 294 -11.89 -3.87 -14.70
CA GLY A 294 -12.04 -5.30 -14.45
C GLY A 294 -12.83 -5.57 -13.19
N LYS A 295 -13.26 -6.82 -13.03
CA LYS A 295 -13.87 -7.28 -11.77
C LYS A 295 -12.77 -7.44 -10.72
N ILE A 296 -13.00 -6.90 -9.54
CA ILE A 296 -12.10 -6.96 -8.39
C ILE A 296 -12.90 -7.47 -7.19
N GLU A 297 -12.26 -8.33 -6.41
CA GLU A 297 -12.84 -8.89 -5.18
C GLU A 297 -12.23 -8.19 -3.97
N LEU A 298 -13.08 -7.51 -3.19
CA LEU A 298 -12.72 -6.98 -1.88
C LEU A 298 -13.03 -8.04 -0.82
N LYS A 299 -12.01 -8.72 -0.30
CA LYS A 299 -12.16 -9.58 0.88
C LYS A 299 -12.36 -8.72 2.12
N THR A 300 -13.44 -8.96 2.86
CA THR A 300 -13.65 -8.30 4.15
C THR A 300 -13.01 -9.15 5.26
N THR A 301 -12.28 -8.50 6.17
CA THR A 301 -11.74 -9.15 7.38
C THR A 301 -12.62 -8.79 8.56
N THR A 302 -13.06 -9.79 9.34
CA THR A 302 -13.79 -9.51 10.59
C THR A 302 -12.85 -8.94 11.65
N LYS A 303 -13.42 -8.26 12.66
CA LYS A 303 -12.68 -7.56 13.74
C LYS A 303 -11.72 -8.44 14.56
N HIS A 304 -11.72 -9.77 14.37
CA HIS A 304 -10.82 -10.70 15.06
C HIS A 304 -9.75 -11.33 14.17
N GLY A 305 -9.51 -10.78 12.97
CA GLY A 305 -8.48 -11.30 12.06
C GLY A 305 -8.84 -12.64 11.42
N GLN A 306 -10.01 -13.20 11.71
CA GLN A 306 -10.61 -14.25 10.89
C GLN A 306 -11.12 -13.62 9.60
N GLU A 307 -10.63 -14.11 8.47
CA GLU A 307 -11.19 -13.81 7.17
C GLU A 307 -12.68 -14.17 7.19
N SER A 308 -13.56 -13.20 6.97
CA SER A 308 -14.95 -13.53 6.64
C SER A 308 -14.96 -14.04 5.20
N ASN A 309 -15.71 -15.11 4.94
CA ASN A 309 -16.04 -15.56 3.59
C ASN A 309 -16.90 -14.56 2.79
N THR A 310 -17.17 -13.38 3.34
CA THR A 310 -17.91 -12.32 2.66
C THR A 310 -16.94 -11.48 1.86
N SER A 311 -16.94 -11.65 0.55
CA SER A 311 -16.29 -10.75 -0.38
C SER A 311 -17.31 -9.86 -1.07
N VAL A 312 -16.89 -8.65 -1.40
CA VAL A 312 -17.67 -7.72 -2.22
C VAL A 312 -17.00 -7.66 -3.59
N LEU A 313 -17.72 -8.07 -4.63
CA LEU A 313 -17.29 -7.88 -6.00
C LEU A 313 -17.60 -6.46 -6.44
N TYR A 314 -16.65 -5.81 -7.09
CA TYR A 314 -16.82 -4.50 -7.69
C TYR A 314 -16.08 -4.42 -9.03
N ARG A 315 -16.42 -3.43 -9.85
CA ARG A 315 -15.74 -3.11 -11.10
C ARG A 315 -15.03 -1.78 -10.97
N ASP A 316 -13.79 -1.76 -11.42
CA ASP A 316 -12.95 -0.57 -11.37
C ASP A 316 -11.77 -0.71 -12.33
N VAL A 317 -11.16 0.42 -12.68
CA VAL A 317 -9.93 0.45 -13.45
C VAL A 317 -8.81 -0.20 -12.64
N GLN A 318 -8.05 -1.11 -13.26
CA GLN A 318 -7.03 -1.91 -12.55
C GLN A 318 -5.71 -1.14 -12.32
N VAL A 319 -5.84 0.10 -11.85
CA VAL A 319 -4.76 1.02 -11.53
C VAL A 319 -5.15 1.85 -10.31
N THR A 320 -4.18 2.13 -9.44
CA THR A 320 -4.39 2.99 -8.26
C THR A 320 -3.32 4.08 -8.20
N LEU A 321 -3.56 5.14 -7.42
CA LEU A 321 -2.58 6.18 -7.17
C LEU A 321 -1.29 5.58 -6.57
N GLY A 322 -0.14 6.07 -7.04
CA GLY A 322 1.19 5.56 -6.74
C GLY A 322 2.04 6.45 -5.84
N PHE A 323 1.44 7.45 -5.17
CA PHE A 323 2.17 8.32 -4.23
C PHE A 323 2.62 7.59 -2.96
N ALA A 324 1.98 6.46 -2.64
CA ALA A 324 2.36 5.61 -1.54
C ALA A 324 2.20 4.13 -1.91
N CYS A 325 3.08 3.31 -1.34
CA CYS A 325 3.08 1.87 -1.51
C CYS A 325 3.45 1.19 -0.19
N THR A 326 3.14 -0.10 -0.06
CA THR A 326 3.55 -0.85 1.13
C THR A 326 4.98 -1.37 0.97
N PHE A 327 5.66 -1.67 2.07
CA PHE A 327 6.99 -2.31 2.03
C PHE A 327 7.05 -3.52 1.08
N PHE A 328 6.02 -4.37 1.10
CA PHE A 328 5.91 -5.54 0.21
C PHE A 328 5.88 -5.18 -1.28
N ARG A 329 5.31 -4.03 -1.66
CA ARG A 329 5.22 -3.60 -3.06
C ARG A 329 6.51 -2.99 -3.60
N VAL A 330 7.39 -2.58 -2.70
CA VAL A 330 8.68 -1.97 -3.02
C VAL A 330 9.75 -3.04 -3.28
N GLN A 331 9.54 -4.25 -2.76
CA GLN A 331 10.42 -5.38 -2.99
C GLN A 331 10.54 -5.70 -4.49
N GLY A 332 11.75 -6.05 -4.92
CA GLY A 332 12.07 -6.30 -6.33
C GLY A 332 12.19 -5.05 -7.22
N GLN A 333 11.84 -3.85 -6.74
CA GLN A 333 11.81 -2.64 -7.58
C GLN A 333 12.97 -1.68 -7.29
N GLY A 334 13.57 -1.09 -8.34
CA GLY A 334 14.50 0.03 -8.17
C GLY A 334 13.75 1.35 -8.10
N HIS A 335 14.10 2.22 -7.15
CA HIS A 335 13.49 3.55 -7.04
C HIS A 335 14.57 4.63 -7.06
N PRO A 336 14.35 5.73 -7.81
CA PRO A 336 15.27 6.86 -7.81
C PRO A 336 15.27 7.58 -6.46
N LEU A 337 14.11 7.67 -5.79
CA LEU A 337 13.91 8.31 -4.50
C LEU A 337 12.84 7.56 -3.71
N ILE A 338 12.97 7.51 -2.39
CA ILE A 338 11.95 6.95 -1.49
C ILE A 338 11.79 7.82 -0.25
N ILE A 339 10.55 7.98 0.21
CA ILE A 339 10.24 8.44 1.57
C ILE A 339 9.72 7.24 2.38
N VAL A 340 10.19 7.04 3.60
CA VAL A 340 9.68 5.99 4.51
C VAL A 340 8.90 6.61 5.65
N ASP A 341 7.67 6.16 5.85
CA ASP A 341 6.95 6.43 7.09
C ASP A 341 7.35 5.42 8.18
N ARG A 342 7.98 5.93 9.25
CA ARG A 342 8.43 5.12 10.39
C ARG A 342 7.27 4.68 11.30
N LEU A 343 6.09 5.28 11.17
CA LEU A 343 4.93 4.98 12.02
C LEU A 343 4.02 3.92 11.42
N THR A 344 3.38 3.17 12.32
CA THR A 344 2.15 2.42 12.05
C THR A 344 0.96 3.19 12.63
N HIS A 345 -0.05 3.46 11.80
CA HIS A 345 -1.34 3.97 12.28
C HIS A 345 -2.15 2.83 12.92
N GLY A 346 -2.62 3.02 14.16
CA GLY A 346 -3.49 2.07 14.87
C GLY A 346 -3.30 2.05 16.38
N SER A 347 -3.99 1.14 17.06
CA SER A 347 -3.85 0.88 18.51
C SER A 347 -2.53 0.20 18.88
N ILE A 348 -1.78 -0.29 17.88
CA ILE A 348 -0.50 -0.97 18.03
C ILE A 348 0.49 -0.31 17.07
N VAL A 349 1.39 0.50 17.60
CA VAL A 349 2.55 1.01 16.85
C VAL A 349 3.58 -0.11 16.82
N GLN A 350 3.64 -0.86 15.72
CA GLN A 350 4.76 -1.75 15.43
C GLN A 350 5.70 -1.04 14.47
N ALA A 351 6.90 -0.70 14.96
CA ALA A 351 7.99 -0.27 14.11
C ALA A 351 8.19 -1.24 12.93
N PRO A 352 8.62 -0.75 11.76
CA PRO A 352 9.06 -1.61 10.69
C PRO A 352 10.14 -2.60 11.16
N ARG A 353 10.11 -3.81 10.62
CA ARG A 353 11.11 -4.85 10.89
C ARG A 353 12.40 -4.54 10.12
N PHE A 354 13.48 -5.22 10.49
CA PHE A 354 14.77 -5.14 9.82
C PHE A 354 14.62 -5.34 8.31
N SER A 355 13.95 -6.42 7.88
CA SER A 355 13.74 -6.72 6.47
C SER A 355 12.96 -5.63 5.72
N GLU A 356 12.04 -4.94 6.41
CA GLU A 356 11.28 -3.83 5.82
C GLU A 356 12.20 -2.61 5.58
N TYR A 357 13.04 -2.26 6.56
CA TYR A 357 14.03 -1.19 6.39
C TYR A 357 15.12 -1.55 5.39
N TYR A 358 15.62 -2.78 5.42
CA TYR A 358 16.65 -3.29 4.52
C TYR A 358 16.16 -3.30 3.08
N VAL A 359 14.91 -3.76 2.84
CA VAL A 359 14.30 -3.70 1.51
C VAL A 359 14.28 -2.28 0.99
N VAL A 360 13.86 -1.30 1.80
CA VAL A 360 13.78 0.09 1.32
C VAL A 360 15.16 0.70 1.07
N GLN A 361 16.12 0.52 1.98
CA GLN A 361 17.50 1.00 1.77
C GLN A 361 18.13 0.39 0.51
N SER A 362 17.87 -0.88 0.24
CA SER A 362 18.37 -1.58 -0.96
C SER A 362 17.63 -1.21 -2.25
N ARG A 363 16.54 -0.43 -2.19
CA ARG A 363 15.82 0.04 -3.37
C ARG A 363 16.33 1.35 -3.95
N VAL A 364 17.04 2.15 -3.19
CA VAL A 364 17.69 3.38 -3.67
C VAL A 364 19.14 3.13 -4.04
N ALA A 365 19.65 3.90 -5.01
CA ALA A 365 21.05 3.78 -5.45
C ALA A 365 22.05 4.38 -4.45
N GLN A 366 21.63 5.36 -3.66
CA GLN A 366 22.44 6.06 -2.66
C GLN A 366 21.61 6.49 -1.45
N ALA A 367 22.26 6.63 -0.28
CA ALA A 367 21.60 7.01 0.97
C ALA A 367 20.88 8.36 0.87
N ASP A 368 21.43 9.32 0.12
CA ASP A 368 20.83 10.65 -0.07
C ASP A 368 19.52 10.64 -0.86
N HIS A 369 19.14 9.52 -1.46
CA HIS A 369 17.85 9.34 -2.13
C HIS A 369 16.75 8.80 -1.21
N LEU A 370 17.08 8.52 0.05
CA LEU A 370 16.15 8.08 1.07
C LEU A 370 15.86 9.22 2.06
N ARG A 371 14.58 9.40 2.37
CA ARG A 371 14.12 10.27 3.45
C ARG A 371 13.18 9.52 4.38
N VAL A 372 13.08 9.97 5.62
CA VAL A 372 12.09 9.45 6.57
C VAL A 372 11.12 10.52 7.04
N VAL A 373 9.90 10.09 7.33
CA VAL A 373 8.87 10.87 8.00
C VAL A 373 8.39 10.14 9.26
N GLY A 374 7.83 10.88 10.20
CA GLY A 374 7.42 10.39 11.52
C GLY A 374 8.33 10.88 12.64
N PRO A 375 7.89 10.80 13.92
CA PRO A 375 8.68 11.21 15.08
C PRO A 375 9.93 10.34 15.21
N THR A 376 11.00 10.90 15.77
CA THR A 376 12.10 10.13 16.33
C THR A 376 11.56 9.31 17.50
N PHE A 377 11.94 8.03 17.59
CA PHE A 377 11.54 7.21 18.73
C PHE A 377 12.39 7.62 19.93
N ASP A 378 11.82 8.43 20.82
CA ASP A 378 12.44 8.72 22.11
C ASP A 378 12.01 7.62 23.10
N GLU A 379 12.85 6.60 23.25
CA GLU A 379 12.62 5.44 24.14
C GLU A 379 12.39 5.86 25.59
N THR A 380 12.80 7.07 25.98
CA THR A 380 12.73 7.55 27.37
C THR A 380 11.32 7.93 27.83
N LYS A 381 10.34 8.04 26.92
CA LYS A 381 8.94 8.34 27.27
C LYS A 381 8.03 7.16 26.95
N SER A 382 8.16 6.12 27.77
CA SER A 382 7.27 4.95 27.89
C SER A 382 5.80 5.28 28.22
N GLY A 383 5.40 6.55 28.17
CA GLY A 383 4.04 7.05 28.35
C GLY A 383 3.49 7.77 27.12
N ALA A 384 3.89 7.40 25.89
CA ALA A 384 3.28 7.90 24.67
C ALA A 384 1.77 7.63 24.70
N LYS A 385 1.00 8.65 25.12
CA LYS A 385 -0.47 8.61 25.13
C LYS A 385 -0.92 8.13 23.76
N LYS A 386 -1.88 7.20 23.74
CA LYS A 386 -2.61 6.73 22.55
C LYS A 386 -3.29 7.92 21.85
N THR A 387 -2.53 8.75 21.16
CA THR A 387 -3.05 9.79 20.28
C THR A 387 -3.44 9.09 18.99
N THR A 388 -4.70 8.69 18.92
CA THR A 388 -5.38 8.05 17.79
C THR A 388 -5.49 8.93 16.53
N ALA A 389 -4.84 10.09 16.50
CA ALA A 389 -4.93 11.08 15.43
C ALA A 389 -3.54 11.38 14.84
N PHE A 390 -2.91 10.38 14.22
CA PHE A 390 -1.59 10.52 13.60
C PHE A 390 -1.54 10.27 12.09
N VAL A 391 -2.69 10.18 11.42
CA VAL A 391 -2.72 10.64 10.03
C VAL A 391 -2.37 12.13 10.13
N ARG A 392 -1.28 12.59 9.51
CA ARG A 392 -0.93 14.01 9.46
C ARG A 392 -1.47 14.61 8.15
N PRO A 393 -2.70 15.16 8.12
CA PRO A 393 -3.14 16.11 7.09
C PRO A 393 -2.14 17.25 6.88
N ASP A 394 -1.32 17.51 7.90
CA ASP A 394 -0.27 18.51 7.96
C ASP A 394 0.71 18.39 6.81
N PHE A 395 0.89 17.23 6.17
CA PHE A 395 1.73 17.12 4.97
C PHE A 395 1.15 17.92 3.79
N VAL A 396 -0.19 17.96 3.69
CA VAL A 396 -0.94 18.76 2.71
C VAL A 396 -0.91 20.24 3.09
N GLN A 397 -1.10 20.57 4.37
CA GLN A 397 -1.06 21.97 4.82
C GLN A 397 0.34 22.57 4.85
N TYR A 398 1.38 21.76 5.10
CA TYR A 398 2.77 22.20 5.07
C TYR A 398 3.17 22.63 3.66
N TYR A 399 2.73 21.87 2.65
CA TYR A 399 2.95 22.21 1.25
C TYR A 399 1.99 23.30 0.75
N ALA A 400 0.70 23.24 1.12
CA ALA A 400 -0.33 24.15 0.61
C ALA A 400 -0.38 25.53 1.29
N GLU A 401 -0.02 25.63 2.58
CA GLU A 401 -0.07 26.90 3.33
C GLU A 401 1.30 27.59 3.43
N GLY A 402 2.40 26.95 2.99
CA GLY A 402 3.77 27.49 3.14
C GLY A 402 4.20 27.72 4.59
N LYS A 403 3.48 27.11 5.54
CA LYS A 403 3.66 27.30 6.97
C LYS A 403 4.57 26.25 7.55
N SER A 404 5.37 26.63 8.53
CA SER A 404 6.23 25.69 9.24
C SER A 404 5.39 24.61 9.94
N LEU A 405 5.97 23.44 10.14
CA LEU A 405 5.30 22.35 10.87
C LEU A 405 4.90 22.80 12.29
N GLU A 406 5.60 23.77 12.87
CA GLU A 406 5.30 24.36 14.18
C GLU A 406 4.08 25.29 14.14
N GLU A 407 3.93 26.10 13.10
CA GLU A 407 2.77 26.97 12.89
C GLU A 407 1.48 26.16 12.70
N LEU A 408 1.56 25.05 11.95
CA LEU A 408 0.43 24.13 11.80
C LEU A 408 0.08 23.44 13.13
N ARG A 409 1.09 23.06 13.93
CA ARG A 409 0.90 22.51 15.28
C ARG A 409 0.31 23.52 16.26
N ALA A 410 0.61 24.81 16.10
CA ALA A 410 0.05 25.87 16.93
C ALA A 410 -1.44 26.06 16.58
N LYS A 411 -1.75 26.26 15.30
CA LYS A 411 -3.12 26.42 14.80
C LYS A 411 -4.04 25.27 15.21
N ARG A 412 -3.57 24.02 15.06
CA ARG A 412 -4.36 22.84 15.46
C ARG A 412 -4.60 22.77 16.97
N ARG A 413 -3.62 23.15 17.79
CA ARG A 413 -3.82 23.23 19.24
C ARG A 413 -4.91 24.24 19.58
N ASP A 414 -4.92 25.38 18.89
CA ASP A 414 -5.94 26.41 19.07
C ASP A 414 -7.33 25.93 18.61
N ASP A 415 -7.40 25.23 17.48
CA ASP A 415 -8.64 24.62 16.96
C ASP A 415 -9.19 23.54 17.90
N GLU A 416 -8.32 22.66 18.43
CA GLU A 416 -8.71 21.61 19.38
C GLU A 416 -9.20 22.20 20.72
N VAL A 417 -8.55 23.25 21.21
CA VAL A 417 -8.99 23.99 22.40
C VAL A 417 -10.36 24.64 22.15
N THR A 418 -10.56 25.22 20.97
CA THR A 418 -11.82 25.87 20.58
C THR A 418 -12.95 24.85 20.49
N ALA A 419 -12.75 23.74 19.78
CA ALA A 419 -13.73 22.66 19.66
C ALA A 419 -14.06 22.03 21.02
N ALA A 420 -13.07 21.89 21.92
CA ALA A 420 -13.30 21.40 23.27
C ALA A 420 -14.17 22.35 24.10
N LYS A 421 -13.94 23.67 23.97
CA LYS A 421 -14.76 24.71 24.62
C LYS A 421 -16.20 24.70 24.11
N GLU A 422 -16.40 24.61 22.79
CA GLU A 422 -17.74 24.53 22.18
C GLU A 422 -18.51 23.29 22.67
N LYS A 423 -17.84 22.14 22.70
CA LYS A 423 -18.44 20.89 23.17
C LYS A 423 -18.75 20.90 24.67
N ALA A 424 -17.96 21.63 25.46
CA ALA A 424 -18.25 21.85 26.88
C ALA A 424 -19.45 22.80 27.06
N ALA A 425 -19.55 23.85 26.26
CA ALA A 425 -20.69 24.77 26.26
C ALA A 425 -21.99 24.08 25.85
N GLU A 426 -21.96 23.20 24.84
CA GLU A 426 -23.11 22.40 24.41
C GLU A 426 -23.61 21.45 25.51
N LYS A 427 -22.70 20.90 26.32
CA LYS A 427 -23.05 20.07 27.49
C LYS A 427 -23.63 20.86 28.67
N LEU A 428 -23.25 22.13 28.80
CA LEU A 428 -23.73 23.03 29.86
C LEU A 428 -25.01 23.77 29.46
N ALA A 429 -25.39 23.73 28.18
CA ALA A 429 -26.67 24.27 27.73
C ALA A 429 -27.83 23.53 28.43
N PRO A 430 -28.73 24.24 29.12
CA PRO A 430 -29.83 23.62 29.84
C PRO A 430 -30.70 22.83 28.86
N LYS A 431 -30.83 21.51 29.09
CA LYS A 431 -31.74 20.65 28.33
C LYS A 431 -33.16 21.18 28.54
N ALA A 432 -33.66 21.98 27.60
CA ALA A 432 -35.04 22.43 27.58
C ALA A 432 -35.95 21.19 27.55
N GLY A 433 -36.60 20.93 28.68
CA GLY A 433 -37.41 19.74 28.90
C GLY A 433 -38.62 19.70 27.96
N LYS A 434 -38.55 18.88 26.91
CA LYS A 434 -39.75 18.41 26.21
C LYS A 434 -40.38 17.28 27.03
N LYS A 435 -41.14 17.63 28.08
CA LYS A 435 -42.22 16.75 28.57
C LYS A 435 -43.36 16.84 27.56
N GLY A 436 -43.34 15.96 26.55
CA GLY A 436 -44.51 15.74 25.69
C GLY A 436 -45.64 15.07 26.50
N PRO A 437 -46.91 15.34 26.17
CA PRO A 437 -48.05 14.73 26.85
C PRO A 437 -48.04 13.21 26.67
N LYS A 438 -48.23 12.47 27.76
CA LYS A 438 -48.37 11.00 27.76
C LYS A 438 -49.49 10.59 26.82
N GLN A 439 -49.16 9.86 25.75
CA GLN A 439 -50.17 9.16 24.95
C GLN A 439 -50.78 8.02 25.81
N PRO A 440 -52.12 7.85 25.79
CA PRO A 440 -52.77 6.71 26.42
C PRO A 440 -52.42 5.39 25.71
N PRO A 441 -52.44 4.26 26.43
CA PRO A 441 -52.03 2.96 25.91
C PRO A 441 -52.94 2.50 24.76
N GLN A 442 -52.33 2.05 23.66
CA GLN A 442 -53.03 1.39 22.56
C GLN A 442 -53.49 -0.02 22.98
N PRO A 443 -54.70 -0.45 22.59
CA PRO A 443 -55.17 -1.81 22.82
C PRO A 443 -54.43 -2.83 21.94
N PRO A 444 -54.34 -4.11 22.39
CA PRO A 444 -53.60 -5.15 21.70
C PRO A 444 -54.22 -5.52 20.33
N PRO A 445 -53.41 -5.90 19.34
CA PRO A 445 -53.88 -6.24 18.00
C PRO A 445 -54.68 -7.54 17.99
N ALA A 446 -55.83 -7.51 17.33
CA ALA A 446 -56.71 -8.66 17.09
C ALA A 446 -56.01 -9.71 16.20
N GLN A 447 -56.11 -10.97 16.62
CA GLN A 447 -55.64 -12.13 15.86
C GLN A 447 -56.49 -12.31 14.60
N ALA A 448 -55.86 -12.23 13.42
CA ALA A 448 -56.49 -12.59 12.16
C ALA A 448 -56.55 -14.12 12.01
N GLN A 449 -57.76 -14.67 12.02
CA GLN A 449 -58.02 -16.05 11.64
C GLN A 449 -57.89 -16.19 10.12
N LYS A 450 -57.04 -17.13 9.69
CA LYS A 450 -56.95 -17.61 8.31
C LYS A 450 -58.25 -18.34 7.94
N LYS A 451 -58.80 -18.03 6.77
CA LYS A 451 -59.64 -18.95 5.98
C LYS A 451 -58.96 -19.19 4.66
#